data_AF-A0A8J7YWM5-F1
#
_entry.id   AF-A0A8J7YWM5-F1
#
_cell.length_a   1.000
_cell.length_b   1.000
_cell.length_c   1.000
_cell.angle_alpha   90.00
_cell.angle_beta   90.00
_cell.angle_gamma   90.00
#
_symmetry.space_group_name_H-M   'P 1'
#
loop_
_entity.id
_entity.type
_entity.pdbx_description
1 polymer ?
#
loop_
_entity_poly.entity_id
_entity_poly.type
_entity_poly.pdbx_seq_one_letter_code
_entity_poly.pdbx_strand_id
1 'polypeptide(L)'
;MTSEIERTTRFSFYLPAAVTAVLFIGVQILALLIVPQYRSFGYQAFGPQGQTNPFIPLIYVAVLIIFTAIMIYILKKNKGNLLRAFFIFVISLSAIYVLFPLFILALPSLPNTAFLLSVAVMIAIGAALWRYPEWYVVDTWGFIMASGITAIFGISLGILPAFVLLAAMAAYDFIAVYRTKHMLDVAEGALDLNLPIMLMVPRRSGFSNFNRYDAKTIRSDEPVQRDALYIGLGDMIIPGVLTISAFSNLPQNVIAAGFTGNLLVAAGCIVGALSGFLILMMQTSKGRAQAGLPFLNTGTILGFLISYMLVFHNFGFGFVFNL
;
A
#
# COMPACT_ATOMS: atom_id res chain seq x y z
N MET A 1 33.29 -21.11 -11.14
CA MET A 1 32.46 -20.42 -12.16
C MET A 1 30.96 -20.49 -11.85
N THR A 2 30.38 -21.66 -11.51
CA THR A 2 28.96 -21.76 -11.10
C THR A 2 28.64 -21.10 -9.76
N SER A 3 29.57 -21.10 -8.79
CA SER A 3 29.37 -20.50 -7.46
C SER A 3 29.39 -18.97 -7.44
N GLU A 4 30.04 -18.33 -8.40
CA GLU A 4 30.15 -16.86 -8.52
C GLU A 4 28.92 -16.26 -9.21
N ILE A 5 28.35 -17.00 -10.16
CA ILE A 5 27.09 -16.66 -10.85
C ILE A 5 25.89 -16.82 -9.89
N GLU A 6 25.89 -17.83 -9.02
CA GLU A 6 24.88 -17.96 -7.95
C GLU A 6 24.98 -16.85 -6.88
N ARG A 7 26.19 -16.39 -6.55
CA ARG A 7 26.37 -15.30 -5.57
C ARG A 7 25.88 -13.95 -6.11
N THR A 8 26.21 -13.63 -7.36
CA THR A 8 25.80 -12.37 -8.00
C THR A 8 24.28 -12.30 -8.24
N THR A 9 23.65 -13.42 -8.60
CA THR A 9 22.18 -13.52 -8.73
C THR A 9 21.44 -13.44 -7.39
N ARG A 10 21.97 -14.04 -6.31
CA ARG A 10 21.38 -13.90 -4.96
C ARG A 10 21.52 -12.48 -4.41
N PHE A 11 22.70 -11.86 -4.49
CA PHE A 11 22.91 -10.49 -4.02
C PHE A 11 22.05 -9.47 -4.80
N SER A 12 21.82 -9.73 -6.09
CA SER A 12 20.91 -8.96 -6.94
C SER A 12 19.44 -9.01 -6.52
N PHE A 13 19.01 -10.00 -5.73
CA PHE A 13 17.63 -10.12 -5.26
C PHE A 13 17.42 -9.51 -3.87
N TYR A 14 18.38 -9.73 -2.96
CA TYR A 14 18.24 -9.29 -1.57
C TYR A 14 18.30 -7.78 -1.40
N LEU A 15 19.12 -7.06 -2.19
CA LEU A 15 19.23 -5.61 -2.08
C LEU A 15 17.92 -4.89 -2.47
N PRO A 16 17.29 -5.18 -3.63
CA PRO A 16 15.96 -4.67 -3.95
C PRO A 16 14.91 -5.06 -2.90
N ALA A 17 14.92 -6.31 -2.43
CA ALA A 17 13.97 -6.76 -1.41
C ALA A 17 14.12 -5.99 -0.08
N ALA A 18 15.36 -5.70 0.32
CA ALA A 18 15.64 -4.88 1.50
C ALA A 18 15.19 -3.43 1.32
N VAL A 19 15.46 -2.81 0.16
CA VAL A 19 14.96 -1.47 -0.16
C VAL A 19 13.44 -1.43 -0.11
N THR A 20 12.77 -2.44 -0.66
CA THR A 20 11.31 -2.49 -0.61
C THR A 20 10.79 -2.73 0.80
N ALA A 21 11.48 -3.51 1.64
CA ALA A 21 11.15 -3.62 3.05
C ALA A 21 11.25 -2.27 3.77
N VAL A 22 12.30 -1.49 3.48
CA VAL A 22 12.48 -0.14 4.04
C VAL A 22 11.37 0.79 3.58
N LEU A 23 11.00 0.78 2.30
CA LEU A 23 9.88 1.56 1.78
C LEU A 23 8.56 1.13 2.45
N PHE A 24 8.32 -0.16 2.59
CA PHE A 24 7.13 -0.72 3.24
C PHE A 24 6.99 -0.27 4.70
N ILE A 25 8.09 -0.32 5.48
CA ILE A 25 8.12 0.19 6.85
C ILE A 25 7.97 1.72 6.86
N GLY A 26 8.65 2.41 5.93
CA GLY A 26 8.62 3.85 5.80
C GLY A 26 7.20 4.38 5.58
N VAL A 27 6.39 3.71 4.76
CA VAL A 27 4.97 4.05 4.54
C VAL A 27 4.19 3.97 5.85
N GLN A 28 4.38 2.92 6.66
CA GLN A 28 3.66 2.74 7.92
C GLN A 28 4.09 3.75 8.99
N ILE A 29 5.39 4.02 9.11
CA ILE A 29 5.91 5.01 10.05
C ILE A 29 5.42 6.41 9.65
N LEU A 30 5.53 6.78 8.37
CA LEU A 30 5.07 8.08 7.91
C LEU A 30 3.56 8.23 8.08
N ALA A 31 2.78 7.17 7.82
CA ALA A 31 1.34 7.16 8.13
C ALA A 31 1.08 7.42 9.62
N LEU A 32 1.79 6.75 10.55
CA LEU A 32 1.66 6.98 11.99
C LEU A 32 1.95 8.43 12.40
N LEU A 33 2.99 9.04 11.82
CA LEU A 33 3.35 10.43 12.10
C LEU A 33 2.29 11.42 11.64
N ILE A 34 1.57 11.10 10.57
CA ILE A 34 0.53 11.96 9.97
C ILE A 34 -0.81 11.87 10.73
N VAL A 35 -1.09 10.75 11.40
CA VAL A 35 -2.38 10.48 12.08
C VAL A 35 -2.87 11.63 12.97
N PRO A 36 -2.05 12.24 13.85
CA PRO A 36 -2.53 13.30 14.73
C PRO A 36 -3.12 14.49 13.97
N GLN A 37 -2.51 14.86 12.85
CA GLN A 37 -2.98 15.96 12.00
C GLN A 37 -4.28 15.59 11.29
N TYR A 38 -4.39 14.37 10.78
CA TYR A 38 -5.61 13.98 10.06
C TYR A 38 -6.80 13.88 11.01
N ARG A 39 -6.56 13.48 12.27
CA ARG A 39 -7.60 13.49 13.31
C ARG A 39 -8.06 14.88 13.68
N SER A 40 -7.17 15.87 13.79
CA SER A 40 -7.58 17.23 14.17
C SER A 40 -8.51 17.88 13.15
N PHE A 41 -8.40 17.51 11.87
CA PHE A 41 -9.28 17.99 10.80
C PHE A 41 -10.48 17.06 10.52
N GLY A 42 -10.64 15.98 11.27
CA GLY A 42 -11.74 15.03 11.06
C GLY A 42 -11.68 14.30 9.72
N TYR A 43 -10.48 14.06 9.17
CA TYR A 43 -10.30 13.35 7.90
C TYR A 43 -10.59 11.86 8.11
N GLN A 44 -11.87 11.52 8.04
CA GLN A 44 -12.40 10.16 8.09
C GLN A 44 -13.24 9.89 6.84
N ALA A 45 -12.88 8.85 6.11
CA ALA A 45 -13.58 8.43 4.89
C ALA A 45 -14.98 7.85 5.17
N PHE A 46 -15.17 7.18 6.32
CA PHE A 46 -16.38 6.41 6.63
C PHE A 46 -17.15 6.94 7.85
N GLY A 47 -16.78 8.12 8.36
CA GLY A 47 -17.36 8.73 9.55
C GLY A 47 -17.35 7.81 10.79
N PRO A 48 -18.20 8.10 11.80
CA PRO A 48 -18.23 7.31 13.04
C PRO A 48 -18.67 5.85 12.83
N GLN A 49 -19.52 5.59 11.84
CA GLN A 49 -20.02 4.24 11.55
C GLN A 49 -18.91 3.31 11.04
N GLY A 50 -17.88 3.86 10.38
CA GLY A 50 -16.69 3.12 9.95
C GLY A 50 -15.92 2.45 11.09
N GLN A 51 -16.09 2.94 12.33
CA GLN A 51 -15.39 2.42 13.49
C GLN A 51 -16.03 1.17 14.09
N THR A 52 -17.34 1.01 13.93
CA THR A 52 -18.09 -0.08 14.57
C THR A 52 -18.66 -1.08 13.59
N ASN A 53 -19.06 -0.65 12.39
CA ASN A 53 -19.80 -1.49 11.47
C ASN A 53 -18.86 -2.35 10.59
N PRO A 54 -18.87 -3.69 10.74
CA PRO A 54 -18.01 -4.59 9.97
C PRO A 54 -18.45 -4.74 8.50
N PHE A 55 -19.65 -4.29 8.12
CA PHE A 55 -20.12 -4.35 6.73
C PHE A 55 -19.51 -3.27 5.83
N ILE A 56 -19.06 -2.13 6.38
CA ILE A 56 -18.46 -1.05 5.59
C ILE A 56 -17.22 -1.53 4.82
N PRO A 57 -16.26 -2.23 5.44
CA PRO A 57 -15.16 -2.88 4.72
C PRO A 57 -15.60 -3.79 3.58
N LEU A 58 -16.65 -4.58 3.77
CA LEU A 58 -17.14 -5.51 2.74
C LEU A 58 -17.73 -4.78 1.55
N ILE A 59 -18.49 -3.69 1.79
CA ILE A 59 -18.98 -2.81 0.73
C ILE A 59 -17.80 -2.20 -0.03
N TYR A 60 -16.76 -1.75 0.68
CA TYR A 60 -15.56 -1.21 0.06
C TYR A 60 -14.84 -2.25 -0.83
N VAL A 61 -14.68 -3.49 -0.37
CA VAL A 61 -14.13 -4.59 -1.17
C VAL A 61 -14.99 -4.86 -2.41
N ALA A 62 -16.31 -4.87 -2.28
CA ALA A 62 -17.20 -5.03 -3.42
C ALA A 62 -17.05 -3.90 -4.46
N VAL A 63 -16.94 -2.64 -3.99
CA VAL A 63 -16.69 -1.49 -4.86
C VAL A 63 -15.33 -1.61 -5.56
N LEU A 64 -14.28 -2.07 -4.88
CA LEU A 64 -12.97 -2.31 -5.49
C LEU A 64 -13.03 -3.38 -6.59
N ILE A 65 -13.77 -4.47 -6.37
CA ILE A 65 -13.96 -5.53 -7.37
C ILE A 65 -14.71 -4.98 -8.59
N ILE A 66 -15.78 -4.21 -8.38
CA ILE A 66 -16.55 -3.57 -9.46
C ILE A 66 -15.66 -2.59 -10.24
N PHE A 67 -14.89 -1.75 -9.54
CA PHE A 67 -13.96 -0.81 -10.15
C PHE A 67 -12.92 -1.53 -11.01
N THR A 68 -12.36 -2.63 -10.51
CA THR A 68 -11.39 -3.46 -11.25
C THR A 68 -12.03 -4.08 -12.50
N ALA A 69 -13.28 -4.55 -12.41
CA ALA A 69 -14.01 -5.08 -13.55
C ALA A 69 -14.28 -4.00 -14.61
N ILE A 70 -14.67 -2.79 -14.20
CA ILE A 70 -14.85 -1.63 -15.09
C ILE A 70 -13.52 -1.26 -15.76
N MET A 71 -12.42 -1.25 -15.01
CA MET A 71 -11.09 -0.99 -15.54
C MET A 71 -10.77 -1.99 -16.66
N ILE A 72 -10.91 -3.29 -16.41
CA ILE A 72 -10.66 -4.35 -17.40
C ILE A 72 -11.57 -4.20 -18.63
N TYR A 73 -12.83 -3.79 -18.43
CA TYR A 73 -13.75 -3.52 -19.53
C TYR A 73 -13.29 -2.36 -20.42
N ILE A 74 -12.78 -1.27 -19.83
CA ILE A 74 -12.24 -0.12 -20.58
C ILE A 74 -10.96 -0.51 -21.33
N LEU A 75 -10.10 -1.33 -20.71
CA LEU A 75 -8.90 -1.89 -21.33
C LEU A 75 -9.22 -2.65 -22.61
N LYS A 76 -10.23 -3.53 -22.56
CA LYS A 76 -10.69 -4.30 -23.73
C LYS A 76 -11.20 -3.44 -24.89
N LYS A 77 -11.61 -2.19 -24.64
CA LYS A 77 -12.04 -1.24 -25.69
C LYS A 77 -10.88 -0.47 -26.34
N ASN A 78 -9.63 -0.83 -26.05
CA ASN A 78 -8.42 -0.17 -26.57
C ASN A 78 -8.36 1.35 -26.29
N LYS A 79 -9.03 1.81 -25.22
CA LYS A 79 -9.03 3.22 -24.77
C LYS A 79 -7.96 3.46 -23.70
N GLY A 80 -6.75 2.97 -23.95
CA GLY A 80 -5.62 3.04 -23.01
C GLY A 80 -5.30 4.46 -22.53
N ASN A 81 -5.32 5.44 -23.45
CA ASN A 81 -5.05 6.84 -23.13
C ASN A 81 -6.10 7.46 -22.19
N LEU A 82 -7.38 7.07 -22.34
CA LEU A 82 -8.44 7.53 -21.44
C LEU A 82 -8.22 6.98 -20.03
N LEU A 83 -7.83 5.71 -19.92
CA LEU A 83 -7.55 5.10 -18.63
C LEU A 83 -6.33 5.74 -17.97
N ARG A 84 -5.24 5.98 -18.71
CA ARG A 84 -4.06 6.68 -18.22
C ARG A 84 -4.41 8.09 -17.71
N ALA A 85 -5.20 8.85 -18.46
CA ALA A 85 -5.64 10.18 -18.04
C ALA A 85 -6.51 10.14 -16.79
N PHE A 86 -7.43 9.18 -16.71
CA PHE A 86 -8.25 8.97 -15.52
C PHE A 86 -7.41 8.66 -14.27
N PHE A 87 -6.44 7.75 -14.37
CA PHE A 87 -5.56 7.42 -13.24
C PHE A 87 -4.69 8.59 -12.82
N ILE A 88 -4.05 9.29 -13.76
CA ILE A 88 -3.25 10.48 -13.45
C ILE A 88 -4.13 11.54 -12.77
N PHE A 89 -5.35 11.74 -13.25
CA PHE A 89 -6.30 12.67 -12.65
C PHE A 89 -6.66 12.28 -11.21
N VAL A 90 -7.05 11.03 -10.96
CA VAL A 90 -7.42 10.55 -9.62
C VAL A 90 -6.24 10.64 -8.65
N ILE A 91 -5.05 10.18 -9.08
CA ILE A 91 -3.83 10.20 -8.28
C ILE A 91 -3.40 11.63 -7.96
N SER A 92 -3.52 12.55 -8.92
CA SER A 92 -3.21 13.96 -8.69
C SER A 92 -4.24 14.59 -7.77
N LEU A 93 -5.54 14.36 -7.99
CA LEU A 93 -6.62 14.89 -7.13
C LEU A 93 -6.44 14.45 -5.67
N SER A 94 -6.02 13.21 -5.46
CA SER A 94 -5.75 12.67 -4.13
C SER A 94 -4.59 13.38 -3.39
N ALA A 95 -3.73 14.11 -4.12
CA ALA A 95 -2.70 14.96 -3.53
C ALA A 95 -3.29 16.03 -2.60
N ILE A 96 -4.44 16.59 -2.96
CA ILE A 96 -5.10 17.62 -2.14
C ILE A 96 -5.43 17.05 -0.77
N TYR A 97 -6.08 15.87 -0.73
CA TYR A 97 -6.49 15.23 0.51
C TYR A 97 -5.32 14.81 1.39
N VAL A 98 -4.20 14.40 0.79
CA VAL A 98 -3.01 13.96 1.53
C VAL A 98 -2.16 15.15 2.01
N LEU A 99 -1.98 16.17 1.18
CA LEU A 99 -1.05 17.25 1.48
C LEU A 99 -1.69 18.40 2.25
N PHE A 100 -2.99 18.63 2.10
CA PHE A 100 -3.65 19.77 2.74
C PHE A 100 -3.48 19.78 4.27
N PRO A 101 -3.74 18.69 5.02
CA PRO A 101 -3.52 18.70 6.47
C PRO A 101 -2.05 18.94 6.86
N LEU A 102 -1.10 18.51 6.02
CA LEU A 102 0.33 18.74 6.24
C LEU A 102 0.72 20.20 6.01
N PHE A 103 0.14 20.85 5.00
CA PHE A 103 0.36 22.28 4.76
C PHE A 103 -0.30 23.16 5.81
N ILE A 104 -1.45 22.75 6.37
CA ILE A 104 -2.03 23.45 7.51
C ILE A 104 -1.13 23.33 8.75
N LEU A 105 -0.52 22.16 8.98
CA LEU A 105 0.48 22.01 10.06
C LEU A 105 1.65 22.99 9.87
N ALA A 106 2.12 23.18 8.64
CA ALA A 106 3.21 24.12 8.33
C ALA A 106 2.79 25.60 8.36
N LEU A 107 1.55 25.91 7.98
CA LEU A 107 1.00 27.27 7.87
C LEU A 107 -0.35 27.39 8.62
N PRO A 108 -0.37 27.32 9.96
CA PRO A 108 -1.63 27.25 10.71
C PRO A 108 -2.52 28.48 10.58
N SER A 109 -1.92 29.66 10.35
CA SER A 109 -2.62 30.94 10.27
C SER A 109 -3.18 31.26 8.88
N LEU A 110 -2.87 30.46 7.85
CA LEU A 110 -3.18 30.79 6.45
C LEU A 110 -3.84 29.61 5.69
N PRO A 111 -5.05 29.18 6.07
CA PRO A 111 -5.68 27.97 5.52
C PRO A 111 -5.92 28.05 4.00
N ASN A 112 -6.25 29.23 3.49
CA ASN A 112 -6.45 29.43 2.05
C ASN A 112 -5.14 29.23 1.28
N THR A 113 -4.00 29.64 1.84
CA THR A 113 -2.69 29.45 1.20
C THR A 113 -2.27 27.99 1.19
N ALA A 114 -2.55 27.25 2.28
CA ALA A 114 -2.31 25.82 2.35
C ALA A 114 -3.15 25.06 1.30
N PHE A 115 -4.41 25.45 1.11
CA PHE A 115 -5.25 24.89 0.06
C PHE A 115 -4.69 25.17 -1.34
N LEU A 116 -4.35 26.44 -1.65
CA LEU A 116 -3.77 26.82 -2.93
C LEU A 116 -2.44 26.08 -3.20
N LEU A 117 -1.61 25.90 -2.18
CA LEU A 117 -0.37 25.13 -2.29
C LEU A 117 -0.65 23.65 -2.60
N SER A 118 -1.65 23.04 -1.95
CA SER A 118 -2.07 21.66 -2.24
C SER A 118 -2.56 21.49 -3.69
N VAL A 119 -3.32 22.46 -4.21
CA VAL A 119 -3.77 22.49 -5.61
C VAL A 119 -2.60 22.71 -6.57
N ALA A 120 -1.66 23.59 -6.23
CA ALA A 120 -0.46 23.81 -7.04
C ALA A 120 0.39 22.52 -7.13
N VAL A 121 0.54 21.81 -6.01
CA VAL A 121 1.27 20.53 -5.98
C VAL A 121 0.52 19.44 -6.74
N MET A 122 -0.82 19.36 -6.63
CA MET A 122 -1.64 18.48 -7.48
C MET A 122 -1.34 18.70 -8.97
N ILE A 123 -1.37 19.95 -9.43
CA ILE A 123 -1.13 20.29 -10.85
C ILE A 123 0.31 19.93 -11.23
N ALA A 124 1.29 20.25 -10.39
CA ALA A 124 2.69 19.94 -10.63
C ALA A 124 2.94 18.43 -10.76
N ILE A 125 2.35 17.62 -9.88
CA ILE A 125 2.47 16.15 -9.93
C ILE A 125 1.74 15.59 -11.15
N GLY A 126 0.53 16.07 -11.45
CA GLY A 126 -0.20 15.65 -12.64
C GLY A 126 0.58 15.93 -13.92
N ALA A 127 1.20 17.11 -14.03
CA ALA A 127 2.07 17.46 -15.14
C ALA A 127 3.35 16.61 -15.16
N ALA A 128 3.99 16.36 -14.00
CA ALA A 128 5.19 15.53 -13.90
C ALA A 128 4.91 14.09 -14.33
N LEU A 129 3.84 13.46 -13.85
CA LEU A 129 3.43 12.10 -14.23
C LEU A 129 3.02 12.00 -15.70
N TRP A 130 2.49 13.08 -16.28
CA TRP A 130 2.15 13.12 -17.69
C TRP A 130 3.39 13.25 -18.59
N ARG A 131 4.31 14.16 -18.23
CA ARG A 131 5.46 14.54 -19.06
C ARG A 131 6.66 13.60 -18.88
N TYR A 132 6.93 13.17 -17.65
CA TYR A 132 8.11 12.39 -17.26
C TYR A 132 7.74 11.31 -16.21
N PRO A 133 7.09 10.20 -16.61
CA PRO A 133 6.75 9.09 -15.72
C PRO A 133 7.98 8.23 -15.36
N GLU A 134 9.06 8.85 -14.89
CA GLU A 134 10.24 8.13 -14.41
C GLU A 134 9.91 7.40 -13.10
N TRP A 135 10.58 6.27 -12.88
CA TRP A 135 10.28 5.36 -11.76
C TRP A 135 10.38 6.07 -10.40
N TYR A 136 11.38 6.92 -10.21
CA TYR A 136 11.55 7.65 -8.95
C TYR A 136 10.45 8.69 -8.71
N VAL A 137 9.88 9.29 -9.76
CA VAL A 137 8.75 10.24 -9.63
C VAL A 137 7.51 9.49 -9.18
N VAL A 138 7.23 8.36 -9.84
CA VAL A 138 6.10 7.49 -9.51
C VAL A 138 6.26 6.93 -8.10
N ASP A 139 7.45 6.48 -7.72
CA ASP A 139 7.70 5.85 -6.44
C ASP A 139 7.65 6.84 -5.28
N THR A 140 8.25 8.03 -5.45
CA THR A 140 8.20 9.09 -4.43
C THR A 140 6.76 9.52 -4.19
N TRP A 141 5.99 9.69 -5.26
CA TRP A 141 4.59 10.06 -5.14
C TRP A 141 3.74 8.93 -4.57
N GLY A 142 3.95 7.70 -5.05
CA GLY A 142 3.30 6.49 -4.56
C GLY A 142 3.55 6.27 -3.07
N PHE A 143 4.75 6.54 -2.59
CA PHE A 143 5.12 6.44 -1.17
C PHE A 143 4.33 7.45 -0.31
N ILE A 144 4.30 8.72 -0.71
CA ILE A 144 3.52 9.77 -0.03
C ILE A 144 2.03 9.41 -0.05
N MET A 145 1.49 9.01 -1.21
CA MET A 145 0.10 8.63 -1.33
C MET A 145 -0.26 7.41 -0.50
N ALA A 146 0.56 6.36 -0.53
CA ALA A 146 0.35 5.16 0.26
C ALA A 146 0.28 5.49 1.76
N SER A 147 1.18 6.32 2.27
CA SER A 147 1.14 6.72 3.69
C SER A 147 -0.11 7.54 4.04
N GLY A 148 -0.49 8.50 3.20
CA GLY A 148 -1.68 9.33 3.41
C GLY A 148 -2.97 8.52 3.36
N ILE A 149 -3.11 7.64 2.36
CA ILE A 149 -4.26 6.74 2.23
C ILE A 149 -4.31 5.78 3.42
N THR A 150 -3.18 5.19 3.81
CA THR A 150 -3.09 4.31 4.99
C THR A 150 -3.55 5.03 6.26
N ALA A 151 -3.13 6.28 6.45
CA ALA A 151 -3.56 7.11 7.58
C ALA A 151 -5.08 7.36 7.55
N ILE A 152 -5.64 7.78 6.42
CA ILE A 152 -7.09 8.03 6.27
C ILE A 152 -7.89 6.76 6.56
N PHE A 153 -7.55 5.65 5.91
CA PHE A 153 -8.28 4.39 6.09
C PHE A 153 -8.16 3.86 7.52
N GLY A 154 -6.97 3.92 8.12
CA GLY A 154 -6.75 3.43 9.47
C GLY A 154 -7.41 4.26 10.57
N ILE A 155 -7.55 5.58 10.38
CA ILE A 155 -8.34 6.42 11.31
C ILE A 155 -9.84 6.14 11.13
N SER A 156 -10.27 5.84 9.89
CA SER A 156 -11.68 5.66 9.55
C SER A 156 -12.24 4.31 9.97
N LEU A 157 -11.41 3.26 9.96
CA LEU A 157 -11.81 1.90 10.28
C LEU A 157 -11.38 1.56 11.69
N GLY A 158 -12.33 1.12 12.50
CA GLY A 158 -12.05 0.57 13.83
C GLY A 158 -11.32 -0.77 13.71
N ILE A 159 -10.94 -1.34 14.86
CA ILE A 159 -10.15 -2.57 14.88
C ILE A 159 -10.93 -3.71 14.21
N LEU A 160 -12.19 -3.93 14.59
CA LEU A 160 -13.02 -4.99 13.99
C LEU A 160 -13.22 -4.80 12.47
N PRO A 161 -13.66 -3.61 11.97
CA PRO A 161 -13.73 -3.36 10.53
C PRO A 161 -12.38 -3.54 9.80
N ALA A 162 -11.27 -3.10 10.38
CA ALA A 162 -9.94 -3.29 9.79
C ALA A 162 -9.59 -4.79 9.68
N PHE A 163 -9.87 -5.59 10.72
CA PHE A 163 -9.70 -7.05 10.67
C PHE A 163 -10.49 -7.69 9.54
N VAL A 164 -11.76 -7.31 9.39
CA VAL A 164 -12.62 -7.81 8.30
C VAL A 164 -12.06 -7.40 6.94
N LEU A 165 -11.58 -6.16 6.79
CA LEU A 165 -10.94 -5.69 5.56
C LEU A 165 -9.73 -6.56 5.20
N LEU A 166 -8.80 -6.75 6.13
CA LEU A 166 -7.58 -7.53 5.91
C LEU A 166 -7.91 -8.98 5.56
N ALA A 167 -8.85 -9.60 6.27
CA ALA A 167 -9.28 -10.98 6.02
C ALA A 167 -9.95 -11.11 4.64
N ALA A 168 -10.86 -10.21 4.29
CA ALA A 168 -11.55 -10.21 3.00
C ALA A 168 -10.57 -10.00 1.83
N MET A 169 -9.63 -9.06 1.96
CA MET A 169 -8.62 -8.79 0.93
C MET A 169 -7.62 -9.95 0.79
N ALA A 170 -7.20 -10.57 1.90
CA ALA A 170 -6.36 -11.76 1.87
C ALA A 170 -7.08 -12.95 1.19
N ALA A 171 -8.35 -13.18 1.52
CA ALA A 171 -9.15 -14.22 0.90
C ALA A 171 -9.34 -13.96 -0.60
N TYR A 172 -9.62 -12.72 -1.00
CA TYR A 172 -9.73 -12.32 -2.40
C TYR A 172 -8.44 -12.62 -3.17
N ASP A 173 -7.29 -12.17 -2.68
CA ASP A 173 -5.99 -12.37 -3.35
C ASP A 173 -5.62 -13.86 -3.43
N PHE A 174 -5.87 -14.63 -2.36
CA PHE A 174 -5.69 -16.07 -2.37
C PHE A 174 -6.55 -16.76 -3.44
N ILE A 175 -7.84 -16.41 -3.51
CA ILE A 175 -8.75 -16.98 -4.51
C ILE A 175 -8.34 -16.56 -5.93
N ALA A 176 -7.97 -15.29 -6.11
CA ALA A 176 -7.56 -14.74 -7.40
C ALA A 176 -6.30 -15.42 -7.96
N VAL A 177 -5.32 -15.70 -7.09
CA VAL A 177 -4.04 -16.31 -7.49
C VAL A 177 -4.16 -17.83 -7.66
N TYR A 178 -4.72 -18.53 -6.67
CA TYR A 178 -4.67 -20.00 -6.66
C TYR A 178 -5.85 -20.65 -7.38
N ARG A 179 -7.04 -20.02 -7.38
CA ARG A 179 -8.26 -20.64 -7.92
C ARG A 179 -8.60 -20.12 -9.30
N THR A 180 -8.75 -18.81 -9.46
CA THR A 180 -9.23 -18.25 -10.74
C THR A 180 -8.12 -18.03 -11.75
N LYS A 181 -6.86 -17.90 -11.31
CA LYS A 181 -5.69 -17.58 -12.15
C LYS A 181 -5.89 -16.33 -13.04
N HIS A 182 -6.95 -15.56 -12.85
CA HIS A 182 -7.33 -14.42 -13.69
C HIS A 182 -6.27 -13.30 -13.61
N MET A 183 -5.44 -13.29 -12.57
CA MET A 183 -4.29 -12.40 -12.43
C MET A 183 -3.14 -12.72 -13.41
N LEU A 184 -3.04 -13.96 -13.91
CA LEU A 184 -2.08 -14.34 -14.96
C LEU A 184 -2.54 -13.83 -16.33
N ASP A 185 -3.85 -13.84 -16.60
CA ASP A 185 -4.43 -13.34 -17.87
C ASP A 185 -4.49 -11.80 -17.93
N VAL A 186 -4.66 -11.12 -16.79
CA VAL A 186 -4.60 -9.64 -16.70
C VAL A 186 -3.17 -9.13 -16.85
N ALA A 187 -2.16 -9.93 -16.47
CA ALA A 187 -0.75 -9.56 -16.62
C ALA A 187 -0.34 -9.44 -18.10
N GLU A 188 -0.91 -10.23 -19.02
CA GLU A 188 -0.64 -10.09 -20.46
C GLU A 188 -1.28 -8.84 -21.09
N GLY A 189 -2.36 -8.29 -20.52
CA GLY A 189 -3.05 -7.10 -21.03
C GLY A 189 -2.71 -5.76 -20.34
N ALA A 190 -2.22 -5.79 -19.10
CA ALA A 190 -1.93 -4.59 -18.31
C ALA A 190 -0.48 -4.07 -18.46
N LEU A 191 0.40 -4.82 -19.13
CA LEU A 191 1.80 -4.44 -19.34
C LEU A 191 1.99 -3.28 -20.33
N ASP A 192 0.98 -2.92 -21.13
CA ASP A 192 1.09 -1.90 -22.19
C ASP A 192 0.76 -0.46 -21.73
N LEU A 193 0.31 -0.24 -20.49
CA LEU A 193 -0.38 1.01 -20.14
C LEU A 193 0.31 1.94 -19.14
N ASN A 194 1.51 1.61 -18.66
CA ASN A 194 2.33 2.46 -17.79
C ASN A 194 1.53 3.14 -16.65
N LEU A 195 0.59 2.42 -16.04
CA LEU A 195 -0.23 2.99 -14.99
C LEU A 195 0.59 3.04 -13.68
N PRO A 196 0.68 4.20 -13.00
CA PRO A 196 1.46 4.35 -11.76
C PRO A 196 0.72 3.72 -10.55
N ILE A 197 0.56 2.40 -10.57
CA ILE A 197 -0.22 1.62 -9.59
C ILE A 197 0.70 0.77 -8.69
N MET A 198 1.99 0.66 -9.05
CA MET A 198 2.98 -0.17 -8.37
C MET A 198 4.23 0.64 -8.04
N LEU A 199 4.85 0.36 -6.89
CA LEU A 199 6.22 0.80 -6.60
C LEU A 199 7.20 -0.12 -7.30
N MET A 200 8.31 0.45 -7.76
CA MET A 200 9.28 -0.23 -8.59
C MET A 200 10.71 0.01 -8.10
N VAL A 201 11.32 -1.03 -7.53
CA VAL A 201 12.73 -0.96 -7.13
C VAL A 201 13.61 -1.57 -8.25
N PRO A 202 14.42 -0.76 -8.95
CA PRO A 202 15.27 -1.26 -10.03
C PRO A 202 16.41 -2.12 -9.49
N ARG A 203 16.81 -3.16 -10.24
CA ARG A 203 17.95 -4.03 -9.90
C ARG A 203 19.30 -3.49 -10.36
N ARG A 204 19.33 -2.45 -11.20
CA ARG A 204 20.54 -1.80 -11.75
C ARG A 204 20.38 -0.28 -11.75
N SER A 205 21.48 0.46 -11.54
CA SER A 205 21.51 1.92 -11.37
C SER A 205 21.24 2.76 -12.63
N GLY A 206 21.09 2.14 -13.81
CA GLY A 206 20.79 2.81 -15.09
C GLY A 206 19.37 2.61 -15.60
N PHE A 207 18.43 2.22 -14.74
CA PHE A 207 17.05 1.91 -15.15
C PHE A 207 16.23 3.19 -15.38
N SER A 208 15.62 3.32 -16.58
CA SER A 208 14.64 4.36 -16.92
C SER A 208 13.35 3.72 -17.41
N ASN A 209 12.20 4.23 -16.95
CA ASN A 209 10.89 3.74 -17.36
C ASN A 209 10.59 4.02 -18.84
N PHE A 210 11.32 4.96 -19.47
CA PHE A 210 11.13 5.38 -20.85
C PHE A 210 11.48 4.29 -21.86
N ASN A 211 12.47 3.44 -21.55
CA ASN A 211 13.01 2.42 -22.47
C ASN A 211 12.25 1.09 -22.50
N ARG A 212 11.09 1.02 -21.83
CA ARG A 212 10.21 -0.17 -21.86
C ARG A 212 9.64 -0.46 -23.26
N TYR A 213 9.67 0.53 -24.17
CA TYR A 213 9.14 0.45 -25.54
C TYR A 213 9.98 -0.41 -26.49
N ASP A 214 11.24 -0.71 -26.19
CA ASP A 214 12.13 -1.45 -27.10
C ASP A 214 12.24 -2.96 -26.77
N ALA A 215 11.53 -3.42 -25.74
CA ALA A 215 11.50 -4.83 -25.34
C ALA A 215 10.47 -5.67 -26.12
N LYS A 216 10.03 -5.20 -27.31
CA LYS A 216 9.21 -6.01 -28.23
C LYS A 216 10.03 -6.89 -29.18
N THR A 217 11.35 -6.94 -28.98
CA THR A 217 12.31 -7.61 -29.88
C THR A 217 13.17 -8.68 -29.21
N ILE A 218 12.69 -9.35 -28.17
CA ILE A 218 13.34 -10.57 -27.67
C ILE A 218 12.39 -11.74 -27.85
N ARG A 219 12.59 -12.41 -28.98
CA ARG A 219 12.09 -13.75 -29.27
C ARG A 219 12.48 -14.71 -28.14
N SER A 220 11.52 -15.55 -27.74
CA SER A 220 11.63 -16.93 -27.24
C SER A 220 12.96 -17.40 -26.62
N ASP A 221 12.84 -17.98 -25.40
CA ASP A 221 13.76 -18.93 -24.74
C ASP A 221 14.84 -18.44 -23.74
N GLU A 222 14.77 -17.22 -23.21
CA GLU A 222 15.49 -16.87 -21.98
C GLU A 222 14.54 -16.49 -20.83
N PRO A 223 14.79 -16.93 -19.58
CA PRO A 223 13.96 -16.55 -18.45
C PRO A 223 14.11 -15.04 -18.27
N VAL A 224 13.05 -14.29 -18.59
CA VAL A 224 12.95 -12.84 -18.39
C VAL A 224 13.41 -12.51 -16.98
N GLN A 225 14.67 -12.10 -16.83
CA GLN A 225 15.17 -11.58 -15.58
C GLN A 225 14.38 -10.30 -15.35
N ARG A 226 13.43 -10.35 -14.41
CA ARG A 226 12.66 -9.16 -14.04
C ARG A 226 13.67 -8.14 -13.50
N ASP A 227 14.03 -7.15 -14.33
CA ASP A 227 15.02 -6.09 -14.04
C ASP A 227 14.61 -5.16 -12.89
N ALA A 228 13.43 -5.37 -12.32
CA ALA A 228 12.94 -4.67 -11.15
C ALA A 228 12.02 -5.56 -10.31
N LEU A 229 11.96 -5.23 -9.02
CA LEU A 229 10.98 -5.76 -8.10
C LEU A 229 9.78 -4.81 -8.07
N TYR A 230 8.58 -5.33 -8.37
CA TYR A 230 7.33 -4.57 -8.35
C TYR A 230 6.50 -4.99 -7.15
N ILE A 231 5.95 -4.02 -6.42
CA ILE A 231 4.99 -4.26 -5.34
C ILE A 231 3.80 -3.33 -5.53
N GLY A 232 2.58 -3.88 -5.35
CA GLY A 232 1.36 -3.09 -5.42
C GLY A 232 1.29 -2.07 -4.29
N LEU A 233 0.87 -0.84 -4.59
CA LEU A 233 0.62 0.16 -3.54
C LEU A 233 -0.39 -0.35 -2.50
N GLY A 234 -1.39 -1.12 -2.95
CA GLY A 234 -2.37 -1.77 -2.08
C GLY A 234 -1.74 -2.73 -1.05
N ASP A 235 -0.67 -3.44 -1.42
CA ASP A 235 0.01 -4.40 -0.53
C ASP A 235 0.72 -3.70 0.62
N MET A 236 1.10 -2.43 0.45
CA MET A 236 1.62 -1.57 1.52
C MET A 236 0.50 -0.95 2.36
N ILE A 237 -0.58 -0.52 1.70
CA ILE A 237 -1.68 0.21 2.35
C ILE A 237 -2.49 -0.72 3.26
N ILE A 238 -2.95 -1.87 2.74
CA ILE A 238 -3.93 -2.72 3.44
C ILE A 238 -3.41 -3.21 4.81
N PRO A 239 -2.19 -3.77 4.94
CA PRO A 239 -1.66 -4.14 6.25
C PRO A 239 -1.55 -2.93 7.20
N GLY A 240 -1.11 -1.78 6.67
CA GLY A 240 -0.95 -0.55 7.44
C GLY A 240 -2.26 -0.01 8.02
N VAL A 241 -3.41 -0.30 7.42
CA VAL A 241 -4.73 0.11 7.96
C VAL A 241 -4.92 -0.43 9.38
N LEU A 242 -4.57 -1.69 9.65
CA LEU A 242 -4.68 -2.27 10.99
C LEU A 242 -3.67 -1.65 11.96
N THR A 243 -2.44 -1.38 11.51
CA THR A 243 -1.41 -0.68 12.30
C THR A 243 -1.91 0.69 12.78
N ILE A 244 -2.45 1.49 11.87
CA ILE A 244 -2.96 2.83 12.18
C ILE A 244 -4.25 2.74 13.00
N SER A 245 -5.14 1.79 12.70
CA SER A 245 -6.35 1.58 13.48
C SER A 245 -6.04 1.22 14.92
N ALA A 246 -5.04 0.35 15.16
CA ALA A 246 -4.56 0.02 16.49
C ALA A 246 -4.02 1.25 17.22
N PHE A 247 -3.16 2.05 16.57
CA PHE A 247 -2.64 3.28 17.18
C PHE A 247 -3.76 4.27 17.53
N SER A 248 -4.77 4.37 16.67
CA SER A 248 -5.76 5.42 16.78
C SER A 248 -6.93 5.06 17.71
N ASN A 249 -7.36 3.80 17.73
CA ASN A 249 -8.56 3.35 18.44
C ASN A 249 -8.27 2.66 19.78
N LEU A 250 -7.03 2.22 20.03
CA LEU A 250 -6.69 1.59 21.32
C LEU A 250 -6.49 2.62 22.44
N PRO A 251 -6.72 2.21 23.71
CA PRO A 251 -6.50 3.07 24.86
C PRO A 251 -5.05 3.52 24.99
N GLN A 252 -4.84 4.80 25.32
CA GLN A 252 -3.51 5.38 25.55
C GLN A 252 -3.08 5.36 27.04
N ASN A 253 -4.03 5.07 27.93
CA ASN A 253 -3.83 5.09 29.39
C ASN A 253 -2.99 3.92 29.91
N VAL A 254 -2.86 2.84 29.14
CA VAL A 254 -1.99 1.72 29.49
C VAL A 254 -0.59 2.04 29.01
N ILE A 255 0.35 2.15 29.95
CA ILE A 255 1.77 2.34 29.65
C ILE A 255 2.46 1.00 29.88
N ALA A 256 3.09 0.46 28.84
CA ALA A 256 3.92 -0.73 28.93
C ALA A 256 5.31 -0.39 28.38
N ALA A 257 6.38 -0.89 29.02
CA ALA A 257 7.76 -0.65 28.61
C ALA A 257 8.15 0.84 28.37
N GLY A 258 7.49 1.79 29.06
CA GLY A 258 7.73 3.22 28.90
C GLY A 258 7.07 3.87 27.67
N PHE A 259 6.33 3.11 26.87
CA PHE A 259 5.57 3.59 25.71
C PHE A 259 4.07 3.43 25.93
N THR A 260 3.27 4.19 25.18
CA THR A 260 1.81 4.03 25.20
C THR A 260 1.42 2.69 24.58
N GLY A 261 0.44 2.01 25.16
CA GLY A 261 0.03 0.66 24.76
C GLY A 261 -0.42 0.60 23.30
N ASN A 262 -1.13 1.61 22.82
CA ASN A 262 -1.53 1.73 21.41
C ASN A 262 -0.33 1.78 20.44
N LEU A 263 0.77 2.43 20.82
CA LEU A 263 1.98 2.53 20.01
C LEU A 263 2.74 1.20 19.98
N LEU A 264 2.81 0.49 21.12
CA LEU A 264 3.42 -0.84 21.18
C LEU A 264 2.66 -1.86 20.35
N VAL A 265 1.32 -1.82 20.37
CA VAL A 265 0.52 -2.70 19.49
C VAL A 265 0.73 -2.34 18.03
N ALA A 266 0.76 -1.05 17.67
CA ALA A 266 1.07 -0.62 16.31
C ALA A 266 2.48 -1.06 15.87
N ALA A 267 3.49 -0.96 16.74
CA ALA A 267 4.83 -1.48 16.47
C ALA A 267 4.82 -3.01 16.28
N GLY A 268 4.04 -3.73 17.08
CA GLY A 268 3.81 -5.17 16.92
C GLY A 268 3.21 -5.52 15.56
N CYS A 269 2.23 -4.74 15.09
CA CYS A 269 1.68 -4.87 13.74
C CYS A 269 2.76 -4.69 12.66
N ILE A 270 3.60 -3.64 12.77
CA ILE A 270 4.69 -3.38 11.81
C ILE A 270 5.68 -4.56 11.77
N VAL A 271 6.10 -5.06 12.94
CA VAL A 271 7.02 -6.20 13.04
C VAL A 271 6.38 -7.48 12.46
N GLY A 272 5.09 -7.71 12.73
CA GLY A 272 4.34 -8.82 12.15
C GLY A 272 4.22 -8.72 10.63
N ALA A 273 3.90 -7.53 10.12
CA ALA A 273 3.81 -7.24 8.68
C ALA A 273 5.16 -7.46 7.98
N LEU A 274 6.24 -6.98 8.59
CA LEU A 274 7.60 -7.17 8.09
C LEU A 274 8.01 -8.66 8.09
N SER A 275 7.64 -9.40 9.13
CA SER A 275 7.89 -10.84 9.20
C SER A 275 7.14 -11.57 8.08
N GLY A 276 5.88 -11.22 7.83
CA GLY A 276 5.10 -11.71 6.69
C GLY A 276 5.73 -11.38 5.34
N PHE A 277 6.22 -10.15 5.18
CA PHE A 277 6.94 -9.70 3.99
C PHE A 277 8.23 -10.50 3.75
N LEU A 278 9.02 -10.73 4.80
CA LEU A 278 10.25 -11.51 4.69
C LEU A 278 9.96 -12.96 4.27
N ILE A 279 8.93 -13.59 4.85
CA ILE A 279 8.48 -14.94 4.47
C ILE A 279 8.06 -14.97 2.99
N LEU A 280 7.30 -13.97 2.54
CA LEU A 280 6.91 -13.84 1.14
C LEU A 280 8.13 -13.71 0.22
N MET A 281 9.10 -12.88 0.58
CA MET A 281 10.32 -12.71 -0.22
C MET A 281 11.16 -13.99 -0.27
N MET A 282 11.26 -14.72 0.84
CA MET A 282 11.93 -16.02 0.89
C MET A 282 11.27 -17.04 -0.05
N GLN A 283 9.94 -17.04 -0.15
CA GLN A 283 9.22 -17.93 -1.04
C GLN A 283 9.25 -17.47 -2.50
N THR A 284 9.14 -16.17 -2.75
CA THR A 284 9.21 -15.58 -4.10
C THR A 284 10.59 -15.81 -4.73
N SER A 285 11.65 -15.79 -3.92
CA SER A 285 13.01 -16.15 -4.36
C SER A 285 13.12 -17.58 -4.94
N LYS A 286 12.14 -18.47 -4.68
CA LYS A 286 12.08 -19.82 -5.23
C LYS A 286 11.40 -19.88 -6.61
N GLY A 287 11.11 -18.73 -7.22
CA GLY A 287 10.66 -18.63 -8.62
C GLY A 287 9.16 -18.82 -8.86
N ARG A 288 8.33 -18.88 -7.79
CA ARG A 288 6.86 -18.99 -7.91
C ARG A 288 6.22 -17.66 -7.53
N ALA A 289 5.36 -17.13 -8.41
CA ALA A 289 4.49 -16.01 -8.04
C ALA A 289 3.53 -16.46 -6.93
N GLN A 290 3.37 -15.64 -5.89
CA GLN A 290 2.52 -15.93 -4.74
C GLN A 290 1.53 -14.79 -4.50
N ALA A 291 0.42 -15.11 -3.84
CA ALA A 291 -0.51 -14.12 -3.32
C ALA A 291 0.19 -13.30 -2.23
N GLY A 292 0.23 -11.98 -2.40
CA GLY A 292 0.95 -11.06 -1.53
C GLY A 292 0.25 -10.82 -0.20
N LEU A 293 -1.03 -10.47 -0.29
CA LEU A 293 -1.84 -10.02 0.83
C LEU A 293 -2.05 -11.09 1.91
N PRO A 294 -2.20 -12.39 1.61
CA PRO A 294 -2.28 -13.41 2.65
C PRO A 294 -1.10 -13.39 3.61
N PHE A 295 0.13 -13.32 3.11
CA PHE A 295 1.31 -13.32 3.99
C PHE A 295 1.43 -12.03 4.80
N LEU A 296 1.20 -10.89 4.17
CA LEU A 296 1.32 -9.58 4.81
C LEU A 296 0.21 -9.36 5.85
N ASN A 297 -1.04 -9.63 5.48
CA ASN A 297 -2.19 -9.43 6.36
C ASN A 297 -2.17 -10.41 7.53
N THR A 298 -1.87 -11.68 7.28
CA THR A 298 -1.75 -12.67 8.38
C THR A 298 -0.60 -12.31 9.31
N GLY A 299 0.55 -11.89 8.79
CA GLY A 299 1.67 -11.42 9.60
C GLY A 299 1.28 -10.23 10.50
N THR A 300 0.59 -9.25 9.92
CA THR A 300 0.12 -8.06 10.65
C THR A 300 -0.90 -8.42 11.72
N ILE A 301 -1.85 -9.29 11.40
CA ILE A 301 -2.87 -9.78 12.34
C ILE A 301 -2.20 -10.53 13.50
N LEU A 302 -1.26 -11.43 13.24
CA LEU A 302 -0.54 -12.13 14.30
C LEU A 302 0.28 -11.15 15.16
N GLY A 303 0.94 -10.18 14.53
CA GLY A 303 1.65 -9.11 15.23
C GLY A 303 0.75 -8.30 16.15
N PHE A 304 -0.45 -7.95 15.68
CA PHE A 304 -1.49 -7.29 16.48
C PHE A 304 -1.89 -8.17 17.67
N LEU A 305 -2.26 -9.43 17.43
CA LEU A 305 -2.77 -10.31 18.47
C LEU A 305 -1.74 -10.52 19.58
N ILE A 306 -0.50 -10.83 19.20
CA ILE A 306 0.60 -11.06 20.15
C ILE A 306 0.89 -9.80 20.97
N SER A 307 1.06 -8.65 20.31
CA SER A 307 1.37 -7.40 21.01
C SER A 307 0.20 -6.91 21.87
N TYR A 308 -1.04 -7.07 21.41
CA TYR A 308 -2.23 -6.73 22.19
C TYR A 308 -2.33 -7.57 23.46
N MET A 309 -2.12 -8.90 23.36
CA MET A 309 -2.13 -9.79 24.51
C MET A 309 -1.05 -9.42 25.53
N LEU A 310 0.17 -9.10 25.06
CA LEU A 310 1.30 -8.72 25.93
C LEU A 310 1.08 -7.39 26.65
N VAL A 311 0.39 -6.43 26.02
CA VAL A 311 0.19 -5.08 26.58
C VAL A 311 -1.05 -5.02 27.45
N PHE A 312 -2.20 -5.50 26.95
CA PHE A 312 -3.50 -5.30 27.59
C PHE A 312 -3.96 -6.48 28.45
N HIS A 313 -3.33 -7.66 28.32
CA HIS A 313 -3.69 -8.90 29.05
C HIS A 313 -5.19 -9.23 29.03
N ASN A 314 -5.90 -8.78 27.98
CA ASN A 314 -7.34 -8.89 27.83
C ASN A 314 -7.65 -9.64 26.53
N PHE A 315 -8.76 -10.36 26.47
CA PHE A 315 -9.27 -11.05 25.28
C PHE A 315 -10.27 -10.21 24.47
N GLY A 316 -10.57 -8.97 24.89
CA GLY A 316 -11.49 -8.09 24.17
C GLY A 316 -10.99 -7.56 22.82
N PHE A 317 -9.68 -7.68 22.53
CA PHE A 317 -9.01 -7.22 21.29
C PHE A 317 -9.34 -5.78 20.85
N GLY A 318 -9.79 -4.92 21.77
CA GLY A 318 -10.23 -3.55 21.46
C GLY A 318 -11.51 -3.49 20.61
N PHE A 319 -12.27 -4.58 20.49
CA PHE A 319 -13.51 -4.57 19.72
C PHE A 319 -14.61 -3.79 20.44
N VAL A 320 -15.08 -2.72 19.79
CA VAL A 320 -16.22 -1.93 20.25
C VAL A 320 -17.47 -2.46 19.54
N PHE A 321 -18.22 -3.33 20.21
CA PHE A 321 -19.52 -3.78 19.75
C PHE A 321 -20.59 -2.82 20.25
N ASN A 322 -20.90 -1.79 19.47
CA ASN A 322 -22.17 -1.09 19.61
C ASN A 322 -23.10 -1.67 18.55
N LEU A 323 -23.96 -2.60 18.99
CA LEU A 323 -25.13 -3.07 18.25
C LEU A 323 -26.19 -1.97 18.20
#